data_AF-A0A356X417-F1
#
_entry.id   AF-A0A356X417-F1
#
_cell.length_a   1.000
_cell.length_b   1.000
_cell.length_c   1.000
_cell.angle_alpha   90.00
_cell.angle_beta   90.00
_cell.angle_gamma   90.00
#
_symmetry.space_group_name_H-M   'P 1'
#
loop_
_entity.id
_entity.type
_entity.pdbx_description
1 polymer ?
#
loop_
_entity_poly.entity_id
_entity_poly.type
_entity_poly.pdbx_seq_one_letter_code
_entity_poly.pdbx_strand_id
1 'polypeptide(L)' 'MNYYELIYLNKTLKNKFIGGHIEQAVSPYKNYIEYFIKTKTDSYRLCYSSAPGNIALYVDNYRGAKKSNTIDF' A
#
# COMPACT_ATOMS: atom_id res chain seq x y z
N MET A 1 -1.92 -11.85 11.58
CA MET A 1 -1.67 -10.46 12.05
C MET A 1 -2.48 -10.25 13.32
N ASN A 2 -1.81 -10.03 14.45
CA ASN A 2 -2.44 -9.77 15.75
C ASN A 2 -2.62 -8.26 16.00
N TYR A 3 -3.35 -7.91 17.07
CA TYR A 3 -3.67 -6.52 17.41
C TYR A 3 -2.42 -5.65 17.65
N TYR A 4 -1.39 -6.18 18.31
CA TYR A 4 -0.17 -5.45 18.60
C TYR A 4 0.68 -5.21 17.36
N GLU A 5 0.81 -6.22 16.49
CA GLU A 5 1.46 -6.10 15.18
C GLU A 5 0.82 -4.99 14.36
N LEU A 6 -0.50 -4.86 14.40
CA LEU A 6 -1.23 -3.81 13.69
C LEU A 6 -0.95 -2.41 14.27
N ILE A 7 -0.83 -2.27 15.59
CA ILE A 7 -0.44 -0.99 16.22
C ILE A 7 0.95 -0.56 15.75
N TYR A 8 1.92 -1.48 15.77
CA TYR A 8 3.29 -1.18 15.33
C TYR A 8 3.35 -0.86 13.85
N LEU A 9 2.64 -1.63 13.02
CA LEU A 9 2.53 -1.39 11.59
C LEU A 9 1.93 -0.02 11.33
N ASN A 10 0.81 0.34 11.97
CA ASN A 10 0.17 1.64 11.81
C ASN A 10 1.12 2.80 12.18
N LYS A 11 1.82 2.71 13.33
CA LYS A 11 2.83 3.72 13.71
C LYS A 11 3.94 3.84 12.66
N THR A 12 4.42 2.72 12.14
CA THR A 12 5.51 2.68 11.15
C THR A 12 5.08 3.27 9.80
N LEU A 13 3.89 2.89 9.31
CA LEU A 13 3.32 3.41 8.07
C LEU A 13 3.05 4.91 8.17
N LYS A 14 2.48 5.36 9.30
CA LYS A 14 2.19 6.77 9.53
C LYS A 14 3.45 7.62 9.39
N ASN A 15 4.56 7.20 9.98
CA ASN A 15 5.84 7.91 9.89
C ASN A 15 6.43 7.89 8.47
N LYS A 16 6.31 6.77 7.74
CA LYS A 16 6.81 6.66 6.35
C LYS A 16 6.04 7.54 5.37
N PHE A 17 4.74 7.75 5.59
CA PHE A 17 3.87 8.44 4.64
C PHE A 17 3.52 9.87 5.05
N ILE A 18 4.17 10.44 6.07
CA ILE A 18 3.92 11.83 6.50
C ILE A 18 4.11 12.79 5.32
N GLY A 19 3.06 13.58 5.02
CA GLY A 19 3.07 14.55 3.94
C GLY A 19 3.12 13.94 2.54
N GLY A 20 2.96 12.61 2.42
CA GLY A 20 2.79 11.93 1.15
C GLY A 20 1.34 11.96 0.68
N HIS A 21 1.14 11.73 -0.61
CA HIS A 21 -0.17 11.57 -1.23
C HIS A 21 -0.19 10.28 -2.05
N ILE A 22 -1.39 9.76 -2.28
CA ILE A 22 -1.60 8.64 -3.18
C ILE A 22 -1.64 9.22 -4.60
N GLU A 23 -0.75 8.78 -5.48
CA GLU A 23 -0.79 9.14 -6.90
C GLU A 23 -1.68 8.17 -7.68
N GLN A 24 -1.58 6.87 -7.36
CA GLN A 24 -2.29 5.83 -8.09
C GLN A 24 -2.77 4.71 -7.17
N ALA A 25 -3.84 4.03 -7.57
CA ALA A 25 -4.26 2.77 -6.96
C ALA A 25 -4.59 1.73 -8.04
N VAL A 26 -4.20 0.47 -7.80
CA VAL A 26 -4.47 -0.65 -8.73
C VAL A 26 -5.01 -1.83 -7.96
N SER A 27 -6.08 -2.44 -8.47
CA SER A 27 -6.56 -3.74 -7.98
C SER A 27 -6.31 -4.81 -9.05
N PRO A 28 -5.15 -5.49 -9.02
CA PRO A 28 -4.80 -6.46 -10.06
C PRO A 28 -5.55 -7.79 -9.92
N TYR A 29 -6.08 -8.10 -8.73
CA TYR A 29 -6.87 -9.31 -8.42
C TYR A 29 -7.98 -8.97 -7.41
N LYS A 30 -9.00 -9.83 -7.31
CA LYS A 30 -10.05 -9.71 -6.28
C LYS A 30 -9.41 -9.76 -4.88
N ASN A 31 -9.91 -8.91 -3.97
CA ASN A 31 -9.46 -8.82 -2.57
C ASN A 31 -8.00 -8.35 -2.40
N TYR A 32 -7.42 -7.70 -3.41
CA TYR A 32 -6.06 -7.16 -3.31
C TYR A 32 -5.97 -5.79 -3.98
N ILE A 33 -5.28 -4.87 -3.33
CA ILE A 33 -5.07 -3.50 -3.81
C ILE A 33 -3.64 -3.05 -3.53
N GLU A 34 -3.10 -2.29 -4.47
CA GLU A 34 -1.82 -1.61 -4.38
C GLU A 34 -2.06 -0.11 -4.42
N TYR A 35 -1.54 0.62 -3.44
CA TYR A 35 -1.50 2.08 -3.45
C TYR A 35 -0.08 2.55 -3.72
N PHE A 36 0.05 3.46 -4.67
CA PHE A 36 1.30 4.11 -5.01
C PHE A 36 1.35 5.46 -4.31
N ILE A 37 2.22 5.57 -3.31
CA ILE A 37 2.31 6.73 -2.42
C ILE A 37 3.60 7.46 -2.74
N LYS A 38 3.50 8.76 -3.01
CA LYS A 38 4.65 9.62 -3.22
C LYS A 38 4.81 10.58 -2.06
N THR A 39 6.02 10.65 -1.56
CA THR A 39 6.47 11.63 -0.57
C THR A 39 7.44 12.60 -1.23
N LYS A 40 7.97 13.58 -0.48
CA LYS A 40 8.95 14.52 -1.02
C LYS A 40 10.24 13.85 -1.51
N THR A 41 10.64 12.75 -0.88
CA THR A 41 11.94 12.08 -1.10
C THR A 41 11.80 10.74 -1.77
N ASP A 42 10.71 10.02 -1.51
CA ASP A 42 10.57 8.61 -1.87
C ASP A 42 9.20 8.27 -2.44
N SER A 43 9.17 7.19 -3.23
CA SER A 43 7.94 6.56 -3.71
C SER A 43 7.81 5.16 -3.10
N TYR A 44 6.61 4.84 -2.65
CA TYR A 44 6.30 3.60 -1.97
C TYR A 44 5.14 2.87 -2.64
N ARG A 45 5.12 1.55 -2.49
CA ARG A 45 3.97 0.73 -2.86
C ARG A 45 3.41 0.07 -1.61
N LEU A 46 2.20 0.46 -1.20
CA LEU A 46 1.49 -0.14 -0.08
C LEU A 46 0.55 -1.23 -0.63
N CYS A 47 0.78 -2.47 -0.21
CA CYS A 47 0.03 -3.64 -0.66
C CYS A 47 -0.91 -4.11 0.45
N TYR A 48 -2.18 -4.32 0.12
CA TYR A 48 -3.18 -4.86 1.03
C TYR A 48 -3.93 -6.02 0.38
N SER A 49 -4.01 -7.14 1.11
CA SER A 49 -4.80 -8.32 0.77
C SER A 49 -5.83 -8.59 1.86
N SER A 50 -7.10 -8.76 1.47
CA SER A 50 -8.18 -9.25 2.32
C SER A 50 -8.58 -10.69 1.99
N ALA A 51 -7.80 -11.40 1.15
CA ALA A 51 -8.11 -12.77 0.78
C ALA A 51 -8.04 -13.72 2.00
N PRO A 52 -9.05 -14.59 2.22
CA PRO A 52 -9.00 -15.60 3.28
C PRO A 52 -7.76 -16.48 3.14
N GLY A 53 -7.03 -16.70 4.24
CA GLY A 53 -5.78 -17.46 4.25
C GLY A 53 -4.54 -16.68 3.78
N ASN A 54 -4.70 -15.48 3.23
CA ASN A 54 -3.58 -14.61 2.81
C ASN A 54 -3.87 -13.13 3.10
N ILE A 55 -4.29 -12.83 4.33
CA ILE A 55 -4.51 -11.45 4.80
C ILE A 55 -3.14 -10.82 5.06
N ALA A 56 -2.84 -9.72 4.39
CA ALA A 56 -1.53 -9.08 4.45
C ALA A 56 -1.64 -7.56 4.30
N LEU A 57 -0.78 -6.82 5.00
CA LEU A 57 -0.56 -5.39 4.82
C LEU A 57 0.94 -5.11 4.94
N TYR A 58 1.56 -4.61 3.87
CA TYR A 58 3.00 -4.38 3.85
C TYR A 58 3.39 -3.32 2.83
N VAL A 59 4.60 -2.79 2.99
CA VAL A 59 5.21 -1.82 2.05
C VAL A 59 6.28 -2.53 1.25
N ASP A 60 6.30 -2.27 -0.05
CA ASP A 60 7.32 -2.73 -0.98
C ASP A 60 7.90 -1.53 -1.74
N ASN A 61 9.01 -1.76 -2.40
CA ASN A 61 9.63 -0.80 -3.31
C ASN A 61 8.70 -0.50 -4.48
N TYR A 62 8.69 0.76 -4.91
CA TYR A 62 7.89 1.21 -6.04
C TYR A 62 8.21 0.41 -7.31
N ARG A 63 7.18 -0.22 -7.87
CA ARG A 63 7.20 -0.85 -9.19
C ARG A 63 5.96 -0.35 -9.90
N GLY A 64 6.11 0.65 -10.77
CA GLY A 64 4.99 1.35 -11.39
C GLY A 64 3.91 0.42 -11.92
N ALA A 65 2.67 0.86 -11.81
CA ALA A 65 1.50 0.12 -12.27
C ALA A 65 1.65 -0.30 -13.74
N LYS A 66 1.70 -1.60 -14.02
CA LYS A 66 1.80 -2.15 -15.40
C LYS A 66 0.45 -2.47 -16.04
N LYS A 67 -0.69 -2.18 -15.39
CA LYS A 67 -2.04 -2.62 -15.83
C LYS A 67 -3.00 -1.45 -16.08
N SER A 68 -4.00 -1.70 -16.94
CA SER A 68 -5.04 -0.73 -17.31
C SER A 68 -6.04 -0.39 -16.18
N ASN A 69 -6.16 -1.24 -15.16
CA ASN A 69 -7.06 -1.02 -14.02
C ASN A 69 -6.40 -0.16 -12.95
N THR A 70 -5.99 1.05 -13.35
CA THR A 70 -5.36 2.03 -12.48
C THR A 70 -6.33 3.19 -12.26
N ILE A 71 -6.46 3.64 -11.02
CA ILE A 71 -7.13 4.89 -10.65
C ILE A 71 -6.02 5.90 -10.40
N ASP A 72 -6.04 7.01 -11.12
CA ASP A 72 -5.15 8.15 -10.93
C ASP A 72 -5.87 9.21 -10.08
N PHE A 73 -5.16 9.84 -9.14
CA PHE A 73 -5.68 10.82 -8.18
C PHE A 73 -5.10 12.21 -8.36
#